data_AF-T0ZLK8-F1
#
_entry.id   AF-T0ZLK8-F1
#
_cell.length_a   1.000
_cell.length_b   1.000
_cell.length_c   1.000
_cell.angle_alpha   90.00
_cell.angle_beta   90.00
_cell.angle_gamma   90.00
#
_symmetry.space_group_name_H-M   'P 1'
#
loop_
_entity.id
_entity.type
_entity.pdbx_description
1 polymer ?
#
loop_
_entity_poly.entity_id
_entity_poly.type
_entity_poly.pdbx_seq_one_letter_code
_entity_poly.pdbx_strand_id
1 'polypeptide(L)'
;MNVSSLDDMRRLLRGIPLDRVTTSMTINAPANILWGMFILAGEASGVPAEGLGGTTQNDILKEYIAQKEFLYPPKPALRLVIDT
;
A
#
# COMPACT_ATOMS: atom_id res chain seq x y z
N MET A 1 10.18 -8.56 -5.14
CA MET A 1 9.97 -7.21 -5.73
C MET A 1 10.41 -6.19 -4.70
N ASN A 2 11.18 -5.17 -5.08
CA ASN A 2 11.66 -4.13 -4.16
C ASN A 2 11.05 -2.80 -4.59
N VAL A 3 10.35 -2.14 -3.65
CA VAL A 3 9.79 -0.80 -3.84
C VAL A 3 10.31 0.04 -2.68
N SER A 4 11.27 0.91 -2.98
CA SER A 4 11.93 1.78 -2.00
C SER A 4 11.65 3.26 -2.25
N SER A 5 11.03 3.58 -3.39
CA SER A 5 10.74 4.93 -3.83
C SER A 5 9.46 4.99 -4.66
N LEU A 6 8.92 6.21 -4.84
CA LEU A 6 7.80 6.43 -5.76
C LEU A 6 8.14 6.05 -7.20
N ASP A 7 9.40 6.22 -7.63
CA ASP A 7 9.81 5.84 -8.98
C ASP A 7 9.77 4.32 -9.19
N ASP A 8 10.11 3.54 -8.17
CA ASP A 8 9.96 2.08 -8.20
C ASP A 8 8.48 1.68 -8.35
N MET A 9 7.58 2.33 -7.61
CA MET A 9 6.14 2.08 -7.73
C MET A 9 5.63 2.43 -9.14
N ARG A 10 6.06 3.56 -9.71
CA ARG A 10 5.70 3.94 -11.08
C ARG A 10 6.22 2.95 -12.12
N ARG A 11 7.44 2.44 -11.95
CA ARG A 11 8.00 1.39 -12.81
C ARG A 11 7.21 0.09 -12.68
N LEU A 12 6.83 -0.28 -11.46
CA LEU A 12 6.03 -1.47 -11.18
C LEU A 12 4.67 -1.43 -11.88
N LEU A 13 3.98 -0.29 -11.84
CA LEU A 13 2.63 -0.15 -12.40
C LEU A 13 2.61 0.22 -13.90
N ARG A 14 3.77 0.37 -14.53
CA ARG A 14 3.88 0.85 -15.91
C ARG A 14 3.13 -0.07 -16.88
N GLY A 15 2.20 0.51 -17.64
CA GLY A 15 1.42 -0.21 -18.65
C GLY A 15 0.24 -0.99 -18.10
N ILE A 16 -0.03 -0.92 -16.79
CA ILE A 16 -1.23 -1.51 -16.18
C ILE A 16 -2.40 -0.51 -16.30
N PRO A 17 -3.56 -0.90 -16.84
CA PRO A 17 -4.74 -0.05 -16.89
C PRO A 17 -5.42 0.01 -15.52
N LEU A 18 -4.93 0.89 -14.64
CA LEU A 18 -5.36 0.99 -13.23
C LEU A 18 -6.83 1.41 -13.05
N ASP A 19 -7.46 1.93 -14.09
CA ASP A 19 -8.91 2.22 -14.17
C ASP A 19 -9.78 0.98 -14.43
N ARG A 20 -9.15 -0.17 -14.75
CA ARG A 20 -9.85 -1.41 -15.16
C ARG A 20 -9.51 -2.62 -14.30
N VAL A 21 -8.48 -2.52 -13.47
CA VAL A 21 -8.02 -3.62 -12.63
C VAL A 21 -7.95 -3.19 -11.18
N THR A 22 -8.12 -4.16 -10.29
CA THR A 22 -7.86 -3.98 -8.87
C THR A 22 -6.48 -4.52 -8.52
N THR A 23 -5.78 -3.83 -7.64
CA THR A 23 -4.48 -4.29 -7.12
C THR A 23 -4.63 -4.86 -5.73
N SER A 24 -3.86 -5.89 -5.39
CA SER A 24 -3.79 -6.41 -4.02
C SER A 24 -2.34 -6.43 -3.56
N MET A 25 -2.10 -5.82 -2.41
CA MET A 25 -0.77 -5.68 -1.82
C MET A 25 -0.74 -6.40 -0.47
N THR A 26 -0.02 -7.52 -0.42
CA THR A 26 0.29 -8.24 0.83
C THR A 26 1.35 -7.46 1.61
N ILE A 27 0.91 -6.40 2.29
CA ILE A 27 1.78 -5.49 3.05
C ILE A 27 1.09 -5.05 4.35
N ASN A 28 1.85 -4.96 5.45
CA ASN A 28 1.34 -4.57 6.77
C ASN A 28 2.04 -3.31 7.30
N ALA A 29 3.20 -3.43 7.97
CA ALA A 29 3.78 -2.31 8.71
C ALA A 29 4.01 -1.00 7.90
N PRO A 30 4.44 -1.03 6.63
CA PRO A 30 4.54 0.18 5.80
C PRO A 30 3.35 0.36 4.84
N ALA A 31 2.20 -0.27 5.09
CA ALA A 31 1.04 -0.26 4.19
C ALA A 31 0.59 1.16 3.85
N ASN A 32 0.54 2.06 4.83
CA ASN A 32 0.19 3.47 4.66
C ASN A 32 1.10 4.19 3.65
N ILE A 33 2.42 3.94 3.71
CA ILE A 33 3.40 4.55 2.81
C ILE A 33 3.22 4.02 1.39
N LEU A 34 3.10 2.69 1.25
CA LEU A 34 2.93 2.04 -0.06
C LEU A 34 1.59 2.41 -0.69
N TRP A 35 0.54 2.58 0.11
CA TRP A 35 -0.76 3.06 -0.34
C TRP A 35 -0.67 4.48 -0.91
N GLY A 36 0.00 5.40 -0.19
CA GLY A 36 0.27 6.74 -0.71
C GLY A 36 1.09 6.74 -2.00
N MET A 37 2.10 5.88 -2.11
CA MET A 37 2.86 5.72 -3.34
C MET A 37 2.01 5.17 -4.50
N PHE A 38 1.13 4.21 -4.22
CA PHE A 38 0.20 3.64 -5.20
C PHE A 38 -0.73 4.72 -5.76
N ILE A 39 -1.34 5.54 -4.89
CA ILE A 39 -2.21 6.65 -5.30
C ILE A 39 -1.45 7.64 -6.18
N LEU A 40 -0.29 8.13 -5.72
CA LEU A 40 0.52 9.09 -6.48
C LEU A 40 1.02 8.54 -7.83
N ALA A 41 1.27 7.24 -7.92
CA ALA A 41 1.65 6.58 -9.17
C ALA A 41 0.45 6.44 -10.13
N GLY A 42 -0.75 6.15 -9.60
CA GLY A 42 -2.00 6.12 -10.36
C GLY A 42 -2.38 7.48 -10.93
N GLU A 43 -2.32 8.53 -10.11
CA GLU A 43 -2.57 9.91 -10.53
C GLU A 43 -1.58 10.37 -11.60
N ALA A 44 -0.28 10.06 -11.43
CA ALA A 44 0.74 10.35 -12.44
C ALA A 44 0.50 9.59 -13.77
N SER A 45 -0.29 8.52 -13.75
CA SER A 45 -0.70 7.74 -14.91
C SER A 45 -2.04 8.21 -15.50
N GLY A 46 -2.64 9.28 -14.95
CA GLY A 46 -3.88 9.88 -15.42
C GLY A 46 -5.16 9.29 -14.82
N VAL A 47 -5.05 8.39 -13.82
CA VAL A 47 -6.21 7.81 -13.12
C VAL A 47 -6.37 8.53 -11.77
N PRO A 48 -7.47 9.24 -11.52
CA PRO A 48 -7.68 9.92 -10.24
C PRO A 48 -7.88 8.89 -9.11
N ALA A 49 -7.62 9.29 -7.86
CA ALA A 49 -7.65 8.39 -6.71
C ALA A 49 -8.99 7.62 -6.58
N GLU A 50 -10.12 8.25 -6.92
CA GLU A 50 -11.45 7.64 -6.88
C GLU A 50 -11.64 6.55 -7.93
N GLY A 51 -10.83 6.56 -8.99
CA GLY A 51 -10.81 5.54 -10.03
C GLY A 51 -9.87 4.36 -9.73
N LEU A 52 -9.09 4.42 -8.65
CA LEU A 52 -8.16 3.35 -8.28
C LEU A 52 -8.85 2.30 -7.43
N GLY A 53 -8.79 1.05 -7.88
CA GLY A 53 -9.24 -0.10 -7.12
C GLY A 53 -8.06 -0.85 -6.47
N GLY A 54 -8.16 -1.14 -5.17
CA GLY A 54 -7.20 -2.05 -4.56
C GLY A 54 -7.41 -2.35 -3.09
N THR A 55 -6.61 -3.29 -2.59
CA THR A 55 -6.57 -3.69 -1.18
C THR A 55 -5.14 -3.74 -0.67
N THR A 56 -4.95 -3.32 0.58
CA THR A 56 -3.78 -3.66 1.38
C THR A 56 -4.19 -4.71 2.40
N GLN A 57 -3.28 -5.59 2.80
CA GLN A 57 -3.58 -6.54 3.88
C GLN A 57 -3.82 -5.80 5.20
N ASN A 58 -2.89 -4.92 5.60
CA ASN A 58 -2.98 -3.97 6.71
C ASN A 58 -3.52 -4.55 8.05
N ASP A 59 -3.34 -5.85 8.28
CA ASP A 59 -3.70 -6.50 9.54
C ASP A 59 -2.47 -6.50 10.44
N ILE A 60 -2.38 -5.49 11.29
CA ILE A 60 -1.23 -5.32 12.18
C ILE A 60 -1.32 -6.20 13.43
N LEU A 61 -2.50 -6.68 13.81
CA LEU A 61 -2.66 -7.49 15.02
C LEU A 61 -2.11 -8.90 14.82
N LYS A 62 -2.33 -9.50 13.64
CA LYS A 62 -1.74 -10.81 13.31
C LYS A 62 -0.20 -10.77 13.30
N GLU A 63 0.41 -9.61 13.04
CA GLU A 63 1.88 -9.49 13.06
C GLU A 63 2.44 -9.70 14.46
N TYR A 64 1.80 -9.13 15.49
CA TYR A 64 2.26 -9.34 16.86
C TYR A 64 2.02 -10.77 17.34
N ILE A 65 0.94 -11.40 16.89
CA ILE A 65 0.53 -12.73 17.37
C ILE A 65 1.32 -13.84 16.65
N ALA A 66 1.51 -13.74 15.33
CA ALA A 66 2.03 -14.84 14.52
C ALA A 66 3.18 -14.47 13.58
N GLN A 67 2.99 -13.48 12.70
CA GLN A 67 3.82 -13.30 11.49
C GLN A 67 5.11 -12.48 11.72
N LYS A 68 5.17 -11.65 12.77
CA LYS A 68 6.35 -10.92 13.24
C LYS A 68 6.93 -9.86 12.28
N GLU A 69 6.14 -9.35 11.34
CA GLU A 69 6.51 -8.26 10.42
C GLU A 69 5.93 -6.91 10.90
N PHE A 70 6.36 -6.46 12.07
CA PHE A 70 5.96 -5.16 12.64
C PHE A 70 7.15 -4.21 12.80
N LEU A 71 6.90 -2.92 12.63
CA LEU A 71 7.93 -1.86 12.75
C LEU A 71 7.77 -1.02 14.02
N TYR A 72 6.53 -0.84 14.49
CA TYR A 72 6.20 0.01 15.62
C TYR A 72 5.64 -0.83 16.78
N PRO A 73 5.50 -0.27 18.00
CA PRO A 73 4.69 -0.89 19.05
C PRO A 73 3.20 -0.98 18.65
N PRO A 74 2.40 -1.87 19.29
CA PRO A 74 1.01 -2.12 18.87
C PRO A 74 0.11 -0.89 18.76
N LYS A 75 0.16 0.03 19.75
CA LYS A 75 -0.71 1.20 19.80
C LYS A 75 -0.47 2.19 18.62
N PRO A 76 0.75 2.68 18.37
CA PRO A 76 1.00 3.53 17.19
C PRO A 76 0.76 2.79 15.88
N ALA A 77 1.05 1.49 15.81
CA ALA A 77 0.81 0.71 14.59
C ALA A 77 -0.69 0.59 14.27
N LEU A 78 -1.54 0.36 15.29
CA LEU A 78 -3.00 0.35 15.13
C LEU A 78 -3.53 1.72 14.71
N ARG A 79 -2.93 2.82 15.19
CA ARG A 79 -3.29 4.16 14.73
C ARG A 79 -3.06 4.32 13.23
N LEU A 80 -1.93 3.82 12.71
CA LEU A 80 -1.65 3.87 11.27
C LEU A 80 -2.65 3.05 10.45
N VAL A 81 -3.14 1.92 10.97
CA VAL A 81 -4.23 1.15 10.32
C VAL A 81 -5.50 1.97 10.21
N ILE A 82 -5.83 2.78 11.23
CA ILE A 82 -7.03 3.65 11.24
C ILE A 82 -6.85 4.88 10.36
N ASP A 83 -5.64 5.44 10.31
CA ASP A 83 -5.32 6.65 9.55
C ASP A 83 -5.19 6.37 8.02
N THR A 84 -5.12 5.10 7.60
CA THR A 84 -4.97 4.66 6.19
C THR A 84 -6.33 4.39 5.55
#